data_AF-A0A7R9AM08-F1
#
_entry.id   AF-A0A7R9AM08-F1
#
_cell.length_a   1.000
_cell.length_b   1.000
_cell.length_c   1.000
_cell.angle_alpha   90.00
_cell.angle_beta   90.00
_cell.angle_gamma   90.00
#
_symmetry.space_group_name_H-M   'P 1'
#
loop_
_entity.id
_entity.type
_entity.pdbx_description
1 polymer ?
#
loop_
_entity_poly.entity_id
_entity_poly.type
_entity_poly.pdbx_seq_one_letter_code
_entity_poly.pdbx_strand_id
1 'polypeptide(L)'
;MSRAAHGDELFYLFRSDFIQNNIEPCSPQESVSLNMVQLWTNFAKTGDPSRDLDVKWSPYTKLDNFFMNIDTKLSLQKDLNKDRMEFWEHLYKEVSK
;
A
#
# COMPACT_ATOMS: atom_id res chain seq x y z
N MET A 1 14.95 14.30 2.15
CA MET A 1 14.43 12.93 1.93
C MET A 1 13.19 13.04 1.07
N SER A 2 13.19 12.46 -0.13
CA SER A 2 11.97 12.31 -0.92
C SER A 2 11.11 11.18 -0.33
N ARG A 3 9.79 11.31 -0.43
CA ARG A 3 8.82 10.24 -0.14
C ARG A 3 8.44 9.54 -1.45
N ALA A 4 7.67 8.45 -1.37
CA ALA A 4 7.09 7.82 -2.54
C ALA A 4 6.27 8.83 -3.34
N ALA A 5 6.59 8.94 -4.63
CA ALA A 5 5.87 9.75 -5.60
C ALA A 5 4.78 8.93 -6.29
N HIS A 6 3.95 9.62 -7.07
CA HIS A 6 2.91 8.96 -7.85
C HIS A 6 3.51 8.04 -8.91
N GLY A 7 3.11 6.76 -8.89
CA GLY A 7 3.55 5.74 -9.85
C GLY A 7 4.80 4.96 -9.43
N ASP A 8 5.46 5.33 -8.32
CA ASP A 8 6.65 4.63 -7.83
C ASP A 8 6.35 3.15 -7.51
N GLU A 9 5.10 2.83 -7.13
CA GLU A 9 4.66 1.47 -6.80
C GLU A 9 4.74 0.50 -7.98
N LEU A 10 4.63 1.01 -9.22
CA LEU A 10 4.69 0.19 -10.44
C LEU A 10 6.04 -0.51 -10.58
N PHE A 11 7.13 0.15 -10.16
CA PHE A 11 8.48 -0.39 -10.25
C PHE A 11 8.74 -1.54 -9.27
N TYR A 12 7.91 -1.68 -8.23
CA TYR A 12 7.96 -2.79 -7.28
C TYR A 12 7.07 -3.96 -7.70
N LEU A 13 6.01 -3.72 -8.48
CA LEU A 13 5.08 -4.76 -8.94
C LEU A 13 5.52 -5.41 -10.26
N PHE A 14 6.10 -4.64 -11.17
CA PHE A 14 6.40 -5.09 -12.53
C PHE A 14 7.87 -4.86 -12.86
N ARG A 15 8.56 -5.92 -13.31
CA ARG A 15 9.89 -5.77 -13.92
C ARG A 15 9.73 -5.51 -15.42
N SER A 16 10.49 -4.54 -15.92
CA SER A 16 10.51 -4.18 -17.33
C SER A 16 11.93 -3.82 -17.78
N ASP A 17 12.45 -4.57 -18.75
CA ASP A 17 13.75 -4.29 -19.36
C ASP A 17 13.76 -2.92 -20.08
N PHE A 18 12.61 -2.47 -20.56
CA PHE A 18 12.47 -1.15 -21.20
C PHE A 18 12.70 -0.01 -20.21
N ILE A 19 12.24 -0.15 -18.97
CA ILE A 19 12.36 0.89 -17.94
C ILE A 19 13.63 0.67 -17.09
N GLN A 20 14.34 -0.44 -17.31
CA GLN A 20 15.58 -0.80 -16.61
C GLN A 20 15.45 -0.74 -15.08
N ASN A 21 14.28 -1.09 -14.55
CA ASN A 21 13.98 -1.02 -13.12
C ASN A 21 14.48 -2.24 -12.35
N ASN A 22 15.75 -2.58 -12.55
CA ASN A 22 16.40 -3.69 -11.87
C ASN A 22 16.54 -3.37 -10.38
N ILE A 23 15.95 -4.23 -9.55
CA ILE A 23 16.07 -4.15 -8.10
C ILE A 23 17.28 -4.99 -7.67
N GLU A 24 18.18 -4.37 -6.92
CA GLU A 24 19.37 -5.03 -6.37
C GLU A 24 18.99 -6.17 -5.41
N PRO A 25 19.62 -7.35 -5.53
CA PRO A 25 19.40 -8.45 -4.58
C PRO A 25 19.78 -8.05 -3.15
N CYS A 26 19.04 -8.56 -2.17
CA CYS A 26 19.17 -8.30 -0.75
C CYS A 26 18.95 -6.82 -0.34
N SER A 27 18.41 -5.98 -1.24
CA SER A 27 18.13 -4.59 -0.95
C SER A 27 16.78 -4.41 -0.21
N PRO A 28 16.59 -3.30 0.52
CA PRO A 28 15.28 -2.92 1.05
C PRO A 28 14.18 -2.90 -0.02
N GLN A 29 14.52 -2.48 -1.24
CA GLN A 29 13.62 -2.41 -2.38
C GLN A 29 13.17 -3.80 -2.83
N GLU A 30 14.06 -4.79 -2.77
CA GLU A 30 13.69 -6.19 -3.05
C GLU A 30 12.68 -6.70 -2.04
N SER A 31 12.87 -6.40 -0.75
CA SER A 31 11.91 -6.78 0.29
C SER A 31 10.53 -6.15 0.05
N VAL A 32 10.48 -4.87 -0.32
CA VAL A 32 9.22 -4.18 -0.67
C VAL A 32 8.57 -4.80 -1.91
N SER A 33 9.35 -5.09 -2.96
CA SER A 33 8.84 -5.72 -4.19
C SER A 33 8.28 -7.12 -3.93
N LEU A 34 8.99 -7.95 -3.16
CA LEU A 34 8.52 -9.27 -2.76
C LEU A 34 7.23 -9.19 -1.95
N ASN A 35 7.15 -8.27 -0.98
CA ASN A 35 5.92 -8.03 -0.22
C ASN A 35 4.76 -7.65 -1.14
N MET A 36 4.94 -6.70 -2.06
CA MET A 36 3.90 -6.25 -2.98
C MET A 36 3.45 -7.37 -3.92
N VAL A 37 4.37 -8.08 -4.56
CA VAL A 37 4.03 -9.19 -5.47
C VAL A 37 3.30 -10.31 -4.72
N GLN A 38 3.72 -10.64 -3.50
CA GLN A 38 3.04 -11.65 -2.68
C GLN A 38 1.61 -11.22 -2.33
N LEU A 39 1.41 -9.99 -1.84
CA LEU A 39 0.09 -9.44 -1.53
C LEU A 39 -0.85 -9.45 -2.75
N TRP A 40 -0.38 -8.96 -3.91
CA TRP A 40 -1.18 -8.90 -5.13
C TRP A 40 -1.53 -10.28 -5.67
N THR A 41 -0.57 -11.20 -5.70
CA THR A 41 -0.81 -12.55 -6.23
C THR A 41 -1.69 -13.39 -5.30
N ASN A 42 -1.58 -13.23 -3.99
CA ASN A 42 -2.47 -13.85 -3.01
C ASN A 42 -3.92 -13.38 -3.18
N PHE A 43 -4.11 -12.07 -3.34
CA PHE A 43 -5.42 -11.50 -3.62
C PHE A 43 -6.00 -12.08 -4.92
N ALA A 44 -5.23 -12.09 -6.01
CA ALA A 44 -5.68 -12.62 -7.29
C ALA A 44 -6.05 -14.12 -7.22
N LYS A 45 -5.29 -14.92 -6.46
CA LYS A 45 -5.52 -16.36 -6.31
C LYS A 45 -6.69 -16.70 -5.38
N THR A 46 -6.92 -15.91 -4.35
CA THR A 46 -7.72 -16.36 -3.18
C THR A 46 -8.70 -15.33 -2.62
N GLY A 47 -8.60 -14.07 -3.03
CA GLY A 47 -9.36 -12.96 -2.46
C GLY A 47 -8.81 -12.42 -1.13
N ASP A 48 -7.84 -13.10 -0.49
CA ASP A 48 -7.17 -12.63 0.73
C ASP A 48 -5.72 -12.24 0.41
N PRO A 49 -5.36 -10.94 0.41
CA PRO A 49 -3.99 -10.51 0.12
C PRO A 49 -2.99 -10.99 1.17
N SER A 50 -3.42 -11.17 2.41
CA SER A 50 -2.58 -11.52 3.56
C SER A 50 -2.47 -13.01 3.82
N ARG A 51 -2.93 -13.85 2.89
CA ARG A 51 -2.85 -15.30 3.01
C ARG A 51 -1.38 -15.73 3.16
N ASP A 52 -1.11 -16.61 4.12
CA ASP A 52 0.22 -17.15 4.40
C ASP A 52 1.29 -16.08 4.78
N LEU A 53 0.85 -14.92 5.28
CA LEU A 53 1.72 -13.87 5.84
C LEU A 53 1.54 -13.73 7.35
N ASP A 54 2.58 -13.28 8.04
CA ASP A 54 2.54 -13.05 9.51
C ASP A 54 1.61 -11.90 9.91
N VAL A 55 1.34 -10.96 9.00
CA VAL A 55 0.42 -9.84 9.22
C VAL A 55 -0.92 -10.13 8.58
N LYS A 56 -2.00 -9.93 9.33
CA LYS A 56 -3.36 -10.02 8.79
C LYS A 56 -3.80 -8.67 8.22
N TRP A 57 -4.12 -8.63 6.93
CA TRP A 57 -4.75 -7.47 6.30
C TRP A 57 -6.27 -7.65 6.34
N SER A 58 -6.88 -7.14 7.41
CA SER A 58 -8.34 -7.16 7.54
C SER A 58 -9.02 -6.28 6.48
N PRO A 59 -10.20 -6.67 5.96
CA PRO A 59 -10.97 -5.84 5.06
C PRO A 59 -11.22 -4.44 5.62
N TYR A 60 -11.19 -3.44 4.75
CA TYR A 60 -11.47 -2.06 5.13
C TYR A 60 -12.93 -1.90 5.60
N THR A 61 -13.13 -1.22 6.72
CA THR A 61 -14.43 -0.73 7.18
C THR A 61 -14.32 0.76 7.52
N LYS A 62 -15.42 1.51 7.40
CA LYS A 62 -15.45 2.92 7.82
C LYS A 62 -15.26 3.11 9.33
N LEU A 63 -15.57 2.08 10.12
CA LEU A 63 -15.45 2.11 11.57
C LEU A 63 -14.00 1.94 12.01
N ASP A 64 -13.32 0.93 11.45
CA ASP A 64 -11.98 0.57 11.88
C ASP A 64 -10.89 1.35 11.12
N ASN A 65 -11.19 1.70 9.87
CA ASN A 65 -10.33 2.52 9.01
C ASN A 65 -8.90 1.97 8.86
N PHE A 66 -8.77 0.63 8.83
CA PHE A 66 -7.49 -0.05 8.69
C PHE A 66 -6.94 0.02 7.27
N PHE A 67 -5.63 0.18 7.15
CA PHE A 67 -4.90 0.06 5.90
C PHE A 67 -3.60 -0.69 6.13
N MET A 68 -3.07 -1.32 5.07
CA MET A 68 -1.74 -1.91 5.11
C MET A 68 -0.70 -0.85 4.76
N ASN A 69 0.21 -0.57 5.68
CA ASN A 69 1.43 0.16 5.40
C ASN A 69 2.45 -0.80 4.78
N ILE A 70 2.73 -0.60 3.49
CA ILE A 70 3.67 -1.41 2.72
C ILE A 70 5.04 -0.74 2.74
N ASP A 71 5.96 -1.35 3.46
CA ASP A 71 7.37 -0.97 3.57
C ASP A 71 8.19 -2.28 3.62
N THR A 72 9.49 -2.18 3.91
CA THR A 72 10.38 -3.29 4.26
C THR A 72 9.76 -4.25 5.28
N LYS A 73 8.93 -3.73 6.19
CA LYS A 73 8.06 -4.52 7.07
C LYS A 73 6.62 -4.11 6.84
N LEU A 74 5.77 -5.10 6.55
CA LEU A 74 4.33 -4.89 6.47
C LEU A 74 3.77 -4.59 7.87
N SER A 75 2.86 -3.62 7.95
CA SER A 75 2.18 -3.29 9.20
C SER A 75 0.75 -2.85 8.94
N LEU A 76 -0.20 -3.41 9.69
CA LEU A 76 -1.57 -2.93 9.72
C LEU A 76 -1.62 -1.65 10.55
N GLN A 77 -2.10 -0.57 9.95
CA GLN A 77 -2.26 0.72 10.60
C GLN A 77 -3.70 1.20 10.42
N LYS A 78 -4.08 2.29 11.10
CA LYS A 78 -5.41 2.87 11.02
C LYS A 78 -5.35 4.38 10.86
N ASP A 79 -6.47 4.97 10.46
CA ASP A 79 -6.67 6.42 10.50
C ASP A 79 -5.68 7.22 9.64
N LEU A 80 -5.42 6.74 8.41
CA LEU A 80 -4.50 7.40 7.48
C LEU A 80 -4.92 8.85 7.20
N ASN A 81 -4.09 9.81 7.61
CA ASN A 81 -4.32 11.25 7.42
C ASN A 81 -5.68 11.74 7.94
N LYS A 82 -6.19 11.16 9.04
CA LYS A 82 -7.53 11.41 9.57
C LYS A 82 -7.91 12.89 9.64
N ASP A 83 -7.14 13.72 10.31
CA ASP A 83 -7.44 15.16 10.49
C ASP A 83 -7.60 15.89 9.15
N ARG A 84 -6.75 15.54 8.17
CA ARG A 84 -6.83 16.10 6.82
C ARG A 84 -8.10 15.62 6.09
N MET A 85 -8.44 14.34 6.20
CA MET A 85 -9.65 13.79 5.59
C MET A 85 -10.90 14.43 6.20
N GLU A 86 -10.96 14.56 7.52
CA GLU A 86 -12.06 15.23 8.23
C GLU A 86 -12.20 16.70 7.83
N PHE A 87 -11.09 17.43 7.70
CA PHE A 87 -11.10 18.80 7.21
C PHE A 87 -11.72 18.91 5.80
N TRP A 88 -11.28 18.08 4.85
CA TRP A 88 -11.80 18.14 3.48
C TRP A 88 -13.27 17.70 3.40
N GLU A 89 -13.67 16.67 4.16
CA GLU A 89 -15.07 16.25 4.24
C GLU A 89 -15.97 17.34 4.82
N HIS A 90 -15.50 18.06 5.83
CA HIS A 90 -16.23 19.18 6.42
C HIS A 90 -16.35 20.33 5.43
N LEU A 91 -15.23 20.78 4.85
CA LEU A 91 -15.20 21.86 3.88
C LEU A 91 -16.14 21.56 2.69
N TYR A 92 -16.10 20.35 2.16
CA TYR A 92 -16.97 19.97 1.03
C TYR A 92 -18.45 20.08 1.38
N LYS A 93 -18.86 19.69 2.60
CA LYS A 93 -20.27 19.83 3.07
C LYS A 93 -20.72 21.28 3.23
N GLU A 94 -19.79 22.20 3.50
CA GLU A 94 -20.11 23.62 3.64
C GLU A 94 -20.25 24.32 2.28
N VAL A 95 -19.37 24.01 1.33
CA VAL A 95 -19.29 24.72 0.04
C VAL A 95 -20.15 24.12 -1.08
N SER A 96 -20.67 22.90 -0.90
CA SER A 96 -21.53 22.22 -1.89
C SER A 96 -23.03 22.39 -1.65
N LYS A 97 -23.41 23.32 -0.76
CA LYS A 97 -24.79 23.81 -0.61
C LYS A 97 -25.05 24.98 -1.54
#